data_AF-A0A2A3C8U9-F1
#
_entry.id   AF-A0A2A3C8U9-F1
#
_cell.length_a   1.000
_cell.length_b   1.000
_cell.length_c   1.000
_cell.angle_alpha   90.00
_cell.angle_beta   90.00
_cell.angle_gamma   90.00
#
_symmetry.space_group_name_H-M   'P 1'
#
loop_
_entity.id
_entity.type
_entity.pdbx_description
1 polymer ?
#
loop_
_entity_poly.entity_id
_entity_poly.type
_entity_poly.pdbx_seq_one_letter_code
_entity_poly.pdbx_strand_id
1 'polypeptide(L)'
;MAIFKKPAEAAEPYHVPSLAECDDVYAGLLSKRGELNERLRALGAEERELEKAIAADPTPEVRPSVAALLGDGPTAKAANRKKLAELRTDKSDHEVALRAIEQRLRDAKTPAVRKAIALIKPEWDQRQRALCEALAVVDKAHRSLNDLAEDIDAEDIGSSHFGNRAHFLGDARDGHIARYLREVGHNA
;
A
#
# COMPACT_ATOMS: atom_id res chain seq x y z
N MET A 1 -6.42 -50.49 16.39
CA MET A 1 -5.40 -49.45 16.17
C MET A 1 -6.06 -48.28 15.46
N ALA A 2 -6.32 -47.18 16.17
CA ALA A 2 -6.89 -45.97 15.59
C ALA A 2 -5.73 -45.05 15.20
N ILE A 3 -5.53 -44.86 13.90
CA ILE A 3 -4.57 -43.88 13.38
C ILE A 3 -5.26 -42.53 13.43
N PHE A 4 -4.93 -41.75 14.47
CA PHE A 4 -5.32 -40.35 14.57
C PHE A 4 -4.67 -39.58 13.41
N LYS A 5 -5.48 -39.16 12.44
CA LYS A 5 -5.08 -38.22 11.40
C LYS A 5 -4.87 -36.87 12.09
N LYS A 6 -3.60 -36.46 12.26
CA LYS A 6 -3.20 -35.14 12.75
C LYS A 6 -3.99 -34.07 11.96
N PRO A 7 -4.65 -33.10 12.61
CA PRO A 7 -5.28 -32.01 11.90
C PRO A 7 -4.19 -31.31 11.08
N ALA A 8 -4.47 -31.06 9.80
CA ALA A 8 -3.56 -30.35 8.93
C ALA A 8 -3.10 -29.07 9.63
N GLU A 9 -1.79 -28.92 9.78
CA GLU A 9 -1.17 -27.67 10.24
C GLU A 9 -1.82 -26.53 9.45
N ALA A 10 -2.42 -25.58 10.17
CA ALA A 10 -2.99 -24.39 9.57
C ALA A 10 -1.89 -23.75 8.73
N ALA A 11 -2.03 -23.85 7.40
CA ALA A 11 -1.07 -23.30 6.47
C ALA A 11 -0.83 -21.84 6.85
N GLU A 12 0.45 -21.45 6.93
CA GLU A 12 0.80 -20.07 7.26
C GLU A 12 0.05 -19.11 6.34
N PRO A 13 -0.57 -18.05 6.88
CA PRO A 13 -1.35 -17.13 6.08
C PRO A 13 -0.44 -16.52 5.00
N TYR A 14 -0.84 -16.68 3.74
CA TYR A 14 -0.11 -16.12 2.60
C TYR A 14 0.18 -14.63 2.81
N HIS A 15 1.46 -14.27 2.78
CA HIS A 15 1.92 -12.90 2.90
C HIS A 15 1.95 -12.22 1.54
N VAL A 16 1.23 -11.10 1.41
CA VAL A 16 1.27 -10.26 0.22
C VAL A 16 2.55 -9.41 0.26
N PRO A 17 3.49 -9.57 -0.68
CA PRO A 17 4.74 -8.84 -0.65
C PRO A 17 4.52 -7.35 -0.86
N SER A 18 5.30 -6.52 -0.18
CA SER A 18 5.25 -5.07 -0.38
C SER A 18 5.90 -4.67 -1.71
N LEU A 19 5.57 -3.48 -2.23
CA LEU A 19 6.20 -2.98 -3.46
C LEU A 19 7.73 -2.80 -3.32
N ALA A 20 8.21 -2.54 -2.10
CA ALA A 20 9.63 -2.44 -1.82
C ALA A 20 10.31 -3.82 -1.85
N GLU A 21 9.64 -4.88 -1.42
CA GLU A 21 10.15 -6.26 -1.54
C GLU A 21 10.16 -6.75 -2.99
N CYS A 22 9.25 -6.23 -3.83
CA CYS A 22 9.13 -6.65 -5.22
C CYS A 22 10.08 -5.92 -6.18
N ASP A 23 10.61 -4.76 -5.78
CA ASP A 23 11.42 -3.91 -6.65
C ASP A 23 12.48 -3.10 -5.86
N ASP A 24 13.75 -3.47 -6.04
CA ASP A 24 14.89 -2.83 -5.37
C ASP A 24 15.04 -1.35 -5.71
N VAL A 25 14.63 -0.93 -6.92
CA VAL A 25 14.71 0.47 -7.34
C VAL A 25 13.68 1.29 -6.58
N TYR A 26 12.46 0.78 -6.44
CA TYR A 26 11.41 1.38 -5.65
C TYR A 26 11.79 1.44 -4.16
N ALA A 27 12.36 0.37 -3.62
CA ALA A 27 12.89 0.34 -2.25
C ALA A 27 14.00 1.38 -2.03
N GLY A 28 14.95 1.48 -2.95
CA GLY A 28 16.03 2.47 -2.90
C GLY A 28 15.52 3.90 -2.93
N LEU A 29 14.51 4.20 -3.76
CA LEU A 29 13.87 5.51 -3.80
C LEU A 29 13.12 5.85 -2.50
N LEU A 30 12.46 4.85 -1.88
CA LEU A 30 11.82 5.03 -0.58
C LEU A 30 12.84 5.31 0.54
N SER A 31 13.95 4.57 0.56
CA SER A 31 15.06 4.81 1.50
C SER A 31 15.62 6.22 1.33
N LYS A 32 15.91 6.62 0.09
CA LYS A 32 16.45 7.95 -0.21
C LYS A 32 15.49 9.08 0.16
N ARG A 33 14.18 8.88 -0.01
CA ARG A 33 13.16 9.81 0.49
C ARG A 33 13.19 9.93 2.01
N GLY A 34 13.41 8.82 2.72
CA GLY A 34 13.60 8.81 4.18
C GLY A 34 14.78 9.68 4.59
N GLU A 35 15.95 9.42 4.00
CA GLU A 35 17.19 10.17 4.26
C GLU A 35 17.03 11.69 4.00
N LEU A 36 16.40 12.08 2.89
CA LEU A 36 16.18 13.50 2.60
C LEU A 36 15.25 14.17 3.62
N ASN A 37 14.20 13.48 4.07
CA ASN A 37 13.30 14.01 5.09
C ASN A 37 13.99 14.14 6.44
N GLU A 38 14.82 13.18 6.83
CA GLU A 38 15.62 13.26 8.04
C GLU A 38 16.61 14.43 7.97
N ARG A 39 17.27 14.62 6.83
CA ARG A 39 18.19 15.75 6.65
C ARG A 39 17.46 17.10 6.67
N LEU A 40 16.28 17.21 6.05
CA LEU A 40 15.44 18.42 6.13
C LEU A 40 15.02 18.75 7.56
N ARG A 41 14.68 17.73 8.37
CA ARG A 41 14.36 17.93 9.80
C ARG A 41 15.58 18.43 10.57
N ALA A 42 16.76 17.86 10.34
CA ALA A 42 18.01 18.29 10.97
C ALA A 42 18.35 19.74 10.59
N LEU A 43 18.30 20.08 9.30
CA LEU A 43 18.52 21.44 8.81
C LEU A 43 17.50 22.43 9.42
N GLY A 44 16.22 22.04 9.53
CA GLY A 44 15.21 22.89 10.17
C GLY A 44 15.44 23.11 11.67
N ALA A 45 16.05 22.16 12.38
CA ALA A 45 16.46 22.34 13.77
C ALA A 45 17.68 23.28 13.88
N GLU A 46 18.69 23.06 13.03
CA GLU A 46 19.89 23.91 12.92
C GLU A 46 19.52 25.37 12.56
N GLU A 47 18.55 25.58 11.66
CA GLU A 47 18.02 26.91 11.29
C GLU A 47 17.48 27.65 12.52
N ARG A 48 16.63 27.00 13.31
CA ARG A 48 16.00 27.58 14.50
C ARG A 48 17.02 27.93 15.57
N GLU A 49 18.04 27.09 15.77
CA GLU A 49 19.10 27.36 16.74
C GLU A 49 19.99 28.53 16.30
N LEU A 50 20.33 28.63 15.01
CA LEU A 50 21.04 29.80 14.48
C LEU A 50 20.21 31.08 14.58
N GLU A 51 18.92 31.03 14.30
CA GLU A 51 18.02 32.18 14.45
C GLU A 51 17.94 32.65 15.92
N LYS A 52 17.82 31.72 16.87
CA LYS A 52 17.87 32.04 18.31
C LYS A 52 19.21 32.65 18.70
N ALA A 53 20.32 32.09 18.23
CA ALA A 53 21.66 32.60 18.54
C ALA A 53 21.89 34.01 17.99
N ILE A 54 21.37 34.32 16.79
CA ILE A 54 21.42 35.66 16.20
C ILE A 54 20.53 36.64 16.97
N ALA A 55 19.35 36.22 17.43
CA ALA A 55 18.44 37.05 18.21
C ALA A 55 18.95 37.33 19.63
N ALA A 56 19.65 36.36 20.23
CA ALA A 56 20.22 36.49 21.57
C ALA A 56 21.52 37.31 21.60
N ASP A 57 22.18 37.55 20.46
CA ASP A 57 23.41 38.34 20.37
C ASP A 57 23.10 39.86 20.37
N PRO A 58 23.41 40.60 21.46
CA PRO A 58 23.14 42.02 21.59
C PRO A 58 24.15 42.90 20.82
N THR A 59 25.12 42.30 20.11
CA THR A 59 26.15 43.04 19.39
C THR A 59 25.52 44.00 18.36
N PRO A 60 25.93 45.29 18.37
CA PRO A 60 25.45 46.28 17.41
C PRO A 60 25.69 45.83 15.98
N GLU A 61 24.68 46.03 15.15
CA GLU A 61 24.71 45.54 13.78
C GLU A 61 25.43 46.55 12.88
N VAL A 62 26.76 46.42 12.82
CA VAL A 62 27.59 47.27 11.98
C VAL A 62 27.72 46.61 10.60
N ARG A 63 27.50 47.40 9.53
CA ARG A 63 27.71 46.91 8.16
C ARG A 63 29.15 46.41 8.00
N PRO A 64 29.40 45.30 7.25
CA PRO A 64 30.75 44.75 7.08
C PRO A 64 31.78 45.76 6.57
N SER A 65 31.35 46.69 5.71
CA SER A 65 32.19 47.79 5.21
C SER A 65 32.54 48.81 6.29
N VAL A 66 31.69 49.02 7.29
CA VAL A 66 31.93 49.93 8.42
C VAL A 66 32.76 49.23 9.50
N ALA A 67 32.52 47.95 9.78
CA ALA A 67 33.35 47.14 10.68
C ALA A 67 34.82 47.07 10.17
N ALA A 68 35.00 46.86 8.86
CA ALA A 68 36.31 46.89 8.21
C ALA A 68 37.00 48.27 8.33
N LEU A 69 36.23 49.37 8.29
CA LEU A 69 36.76 50.73 8.52
C LEU A 69 37.10 51.01 9.99
N LEU A 70 36.44 50.32 10.93
CA LEU A 70 36.69 50.42 12.37
C LEU A 70 37.83 49.50 12.85
N GLY A 71 38.35 48.62 11.99
CA GLY A 71 39.36 47.62 12.35
C GLY A 71 38.78 46.41 13.11
N ASP A 72 37.45 46.35 13.26
CA ASP A 72 36.76 45.25 13.89
C ASP A 72 36.63 44.08 12.90
N GLY A 73 37.06 42.89 13.32
CA GLY A 73 36.88 41.65 12.56
C GLY A 73 35.39 41.29 12.37
N PRO A 74 35.06 40.35 11.46
CA PRO A 74 33.69 39.93 11.24
C PRO A 74 33.04 39.45 12.54
N THR A 75 31.94 40.07 12.93
CA THR A 75 31.23 39.76 14.18
C THR A 75 30.63 38.35 14.13
N ALA A 76 30.47 37.70 15.29
CA ALA A 76 29.83 36.39 15.41
C ALA A 76 28.42 36.39 14.77
N LYS A 77 27.68 37.50 14.92
CA LYS A 77 26.39 37.75 14.27
C LYS A 77 26.45 37.71 12.73
N ALA A 78 27.48 38.31 12.12
CA ALA A 78 27.65 38.28 10.67
C ALA A 78 28.01 36.88 10.15
N ALA A 79 28.86 36.14 10.87
CA ALA A 79 29.20 34.75 10.54
C ALA A 79 27.97 33.82 10.65
N ASN A 80 27.15 33.98 11.70
CA ASN A 80 25.93 33.19 11.88
C ASN A 80 24.88 33.47 10.81
N ARG A 81 24.77 34.71 10.31
CA ARG A 81 23.88 35.02 9.17
C ARG A 81 24.34 34.42 7.85
N LYS A 82 25.66 34.39 7.60
CA LYS A 82 26.20 33.71 6.43
C LYS A 82 25.88 32.21 6.48
N LYS A 83 26.09 31.56 7.64
CA LYS A 83 25.71 30.17 7.88
C LYS A 83 24.20 29.94 7.71
N LEU A 84 23.37 30.87 8.17
CA LEU A 84 21.92 30.78 7.98
C LEU A 84 21.52 30.86 6.49
N ALA A 85 22.18 31.69 5.71
CA ALA A 85 21.94 31.79 4.26
C ALA A 85 22.39 30.52 3.51
N GLU A 86 23.55 29.97 3.88
CA GLU A 86 24.04 28.67 3.36
C GLU A 86 23.06 27.55 3.71
N LEU A 87 22.61 27.47 4.97
CA LEU A 87 21.66 26.47 5.43
C LEU A 87 20.30 26.57 4.72
N ARG A 88 19.80 27.79 4.47
CA ARG A 88 18.57 28.01 3.70
C ARG A 88 18.71 27.57 2.25
N THR A 89 19.89 27.75 1.66
CA THR A 89 20.20 27.25 0.32
C THR A 89 20.20 25.73 0.30
N ASP A 90 20.92 25.10 1.23
CA ASP A 90 20.95 23.64 1.39
C ASP A 90 19.52 23.07 1.57
N LYS A 91 18.69 23.71 2.40
CA LYS A 91 17.30 23.30 2.61
C LYS A 91 16.49 23.38 1.32
N SER A 92 16.64 24.45 0.55
CA SER A 92 15.98 24.60 -0.75
C SER A 92 16.40 23.50 -1.72
N ASP A 93 17.69 23.17 -1.78
CA ASP A 93 18.20 22.09 -2.63
C ASP A 93 17.65 20.73 -2.21
N HIS A 94 17.53 20.46 -0.92
CA HIS A 94 16.93 19.22 -0.41
C HIS A 94 15.43 19.14 -0.71
N GLU A 95 14.69 20.26 -0.67
CA GLU A 95 13.28 20.30 -1.08
C GLU A 95 13.12 20.02 -2.59
N VAL A 96 14.00 20.58 -3.43
CA VAL A 96 14.03 20.30 -4.87
C VAL A 96 14.35 18.82 -5.12
N ALA A 97 15.35 18.27 -4.42
CA ALA A 97 15.70 16.86 -4.51
C ALA A 97 14.53 15.97 -4.06
N LEU A 98 13.80 16.34 -3.01
CA LEU A 98 12.63 15.59 -2.54
C LEU A 98 11.54 15.54 -3.61
N ARG A 99 11.22 16.68 -4.25
CA ARG A 99 10.23 16.72 -5.36
C ARG A 99 10.66 15.83 -6.53
N ALA A 100 11.95 15.82 -6.86
CA ALA A 100 12.49 14.95 -7.91
C ALA A 100 12.35 13.46 -7.55
N ILE A 101 12.61 13.09 -6.28
CA ILE A 101 12.42 11.71 -5.80
C ILE A 101 10.93 11.33 -5.82
N GLU A 102 10.04 12.22 -5.43
CA GLU A 102 8.60 11.95 -5.48
C GLU A 102 8.10 11.68 -6.90
N GLN A 103 8.61 12.43 -7.88
CA GLN A 103 8.31 12.17 -9.29
C GLN A 103 8.83 10.79 -9.71
N ARG A 104 10.09 10.48 -9.39
CA ARG A 104 10.68 9.17 -9.70
C ARG A 104 9.93 8.02 -9.03
N LEU A 105 9.44 8.20 -7.80
CA LEU A 105 8.61 7.22 -7.11
C LEU A 105 7.28 6.99 -7.82
N ARG A 106 6.65 8.04 -8.36
CA ARG A 106 5.43 7.89 -9.18
C ARG A 106 5.71 7.07 -10.44
N ASP A 107 6.82 7.37 -11.12
CA ASP A 107 7.19 6.68 -12.36
C ASP A 107 7.60 5.22 -12.11
N ALA A 108 8.32 4.96 -11.01
CA ALA A 108 8.75 3.62 -10.59
C ALA A 108 7.62 2.77 -9.99
N LYS A 109 6.48 3.37 -9.61
CA LYS A 109 5.36 2.64 -9.00
C LYS A 109 4.75 1.63 -9.97
N THR A 110 4.51 2.03 -11.22
CA THR A 110 3.91 1.15 -12.23
C THR A 110 4.72 -0.13 -12.48
N PRO A 111 6.04 -0.08 -12.74
CA PRO A 111 6.84 -1.30 -12.90
C PRO A 111 6.91 -2.14 -11.61
N ALA A 112 7.02 -1.52 -10.44
CA ALA A 112 7.00 -2.25 -9.16
C ALA A 112 5.68 -3.00 -8.93
N VAL A 113 4.54 -2.36 -9.24
CA VAL A 113 3.21 -2.99 -9.16
C VAL A 113 3.10 -4.18 -10.12
N ARG A 114 3.63 -4.08 -11.35
CA ARG A 114 3.62 -5.20 -12.29
C ARG A 114 4.40 -6.41 -11.76
N LYS A 115 5.54 -6.19 -11.11
CA LYS A 115 6.31 -7.26 -10.46
C LYS A 115 5.54 -7.88 -9.30
N ALA A 116 4.91 -7.06 -8.46
CA ALA A 116 4.08 -7.54 -7.36
C ALA A 116 2.88 -8.38 -7.87
N ILE A 117 2.20 -7.91 -8.92
CA ILE A 117 1.10 -8.66 -9.54
C ILE A 117 1.60 -10.02 -10.05
N ALA A 118 2.76 -10.07 -10.71
CA ALA A 118 3.31 -11.33 -11.22
C ALA A 118 3.59 -12.35 -10.09
N LEU A 119 3.99 -11.89 -8.90
CA LEU A 119 4.20 -12.74 -7.73
C LEU A 119 2.89 -13.20 -7.07
N ILE A 120 1.86 -12.33 -7.04
CA ILE A 120 0.58 -12.61 -6.38
C ILE A 120 -0.36 -13.43 -7.27
N LYS A 121 -0.25 -13.29 -8.59
CA LYS A 121 -1.16 -13.89 -9.58
C LYS A 121 -1.33 -15.41 -9.42
N PRO A 122 -0.26 -16.22 -9.20
CA PRO A 122 -0.41 -17.67 -9.04
C PRO A 122 -1.27 -18.05 -7.84
N GLU A 123 -1.06 -17.41 -6.69
CA GLU A 123 -1.84 -17.66 -5.47
C GLU A 123 -3.30 -17.21 -5.65
N TRP A 124 -3.50 -16.04 -6.27
CA TRP A 124 -4.83 -15.55 -6.61
C TRP A 124 -5.57 -16.54 -7.50
N ASP A 125 -4.91 -17.04 -8.55
CA ASP A 125 -5.50 -18.00 -9.48
C ASP A 125 -5.82 -19.33 -8.83
N GLN A 126 -4.95 -19.82 -7.94
CA GLN A 126 -5.21 -21.02 -7.16
C GLN A 126 -6.46 -20.87 -6.29
N ARG A 127 -6.60 -19.76 -5.56
CA ARG A 127 -7.76 -19.49 -4.71
C ARG A 127 -9.02 -19.25 -5.53
N GLN A 128 -8.90 -18.54 -6.64
CA GLN A 128 -10.00 -18.31 -7.58
C GLN A 128 -10.49 -19.65 -8.15
N ARG A 129 -9.58 -20.55 -8.51
CA ARG A 129 -9.94 -21.89 -8.99
C ARG A 129 -10.68 -22.70 -7.93
N ALA A 130 -10.17 -22.73 -6.70
CA ALA A 130 -10.82 -23.43 -5.59
C ALA A 130 -12.24 -22.89 -5.32
N LEU A 131 -12.44 -21.57 -5.42
CA LEU A 131 -13.76 -20.96 -5.34
C LEU A 131 -14.67 -21.43 -6.49
N CYS A 132 -14.17 -21.45 -7.72
CA CYS A 132 -14.95 -21.89 -8.88
C CYS A 132 -15.37 -23.36 -8.76
N GLU A 133 -14.47 -24.24 -8.30
CA GLU A 133 -14.76 -25.65 -8.05
C GLU A 133 -15.85 -25.82 -6.98
N ALA A 134 -15.78 -25.06 -5.88
CA ALA A 134 -16.81 -25.06 -4.86
C ALA A 134 -18.16 -24.56 -5.39
N LEU A 135 -18.15 -23.50 -6.20
CA LEU A 135 -19.36 -22.96 -6.83
C LEU A 135 -19.99 -23.95 -7.81
N ALA A 136 -19.21 -24.72 -8.57
CA ALA A 136 -19.74 -25.77 -9.44
C ALA A 136 -20.48 -26.86 -8.65
N VAL A 137 -19.94 -27.26 -7.48
CA VAL A 137 -20.62 -28.20 -6.58
C VAL A 137 -21.92 -27.60 -6.03
N VAL A 138 -21.89 -26.32 -5.64
CA VAL A 138 -23.09 -25.60 -5.16
C VAL A 138 -24.15 -25.49 -6.25
N ASP A 139 -23.79 -25.16 -7.49
CA ASP A 139 -24.75 -25.08 -8.61
C ASP A 139 -25.47 -26.41 -8.82
N LYS A 140 -24.71 -27.53 -8.82
CA LYS A 140 -25.29 -28.87 -8.96
C LYS A 140 -26.23 -29.21 -7.80
N ALA A 141 -25.82 -28.92 -6.56
CA ALA A 141 -26.64 -29.18 -5.38
C ALA A 141 -27.91 -28.30 -5.37
N HIS A 142 -27.78 -27.04 -5.79
CA HIS A 142 -28.89 -26.09 -5.85
C HIS A 142 -29.94 -26.54 -6.87
N ARG A 143 -29.53 -26.95 -8.07
CA ARG A 143 -30.44 -27.52 -9.08
C ARG A 143 -31.10 -28.79 -8.60
N SER A 144 -30.34 -29.73 -8.04
CA SER A 144 -30.89 -30.99 -7.54
C SER A 144 -31.94 -30.78 -6.44
N LEU A 145 -31.74 -29.79 -5.56
CA LEU A 145 -32.74 -29.44 -4.54
C LEU A 145 -33.98 -28.78 -5.17
N ASN A 146 -33.78 -27.93 -6.18
CA ASN A 146 -34.87 -27.31 -6.90
C ASN A 146 -35.71 -28.35 -7.67
N ASP A 147 -35.08 -29.31 -8.34
CA ASP A 147 -35.75 -30.39 -9.05
C ASP A 147 -36.65 -31.22 -8.10
N LEU A 148 -36.12 -31.62 -6.93
CA LEU A 148 -36.91 -32.30 -5.91
C LEU A 148 -38.09 -31.44 -5.42
N ALA A 149 -37.87 -30.14 -5.26
CA ALA A 149 -38.91 -29.25 -4.80
C ALA A 149 -40.03 -29.10 -5.83
N GLU A 150 -39.68 -29.06 -7.12
CA GLU A 150 -40.65 -29.09 -8.23
C GLU A 150 -41.42 -30.41 -8.28
N ASP A 151 -40.77 -31.55 -8.07
CA ASP A 151 -41.44 -32.86 -7.99
C ASP A 151 -42.43 -32.92 -6.81
N ILE A 152 -42.05 -32.39 -5.64
CA ILE A 152 -42.93 -32.31 -4.47
C ILE A 152 -44.12 -31.38 -4.72
N ASP A 153 -43.87 -30.24 -5.35
CA ASP A 153 -44.91 -29.27 -5.70
C ASP A 153 -45.87 -29.84 -6.77
N ALA A 154 -45.38 -30.68 -7.69
CA ALA A 154 -46.18 -31.35 -8.70
C ALA A 154 -47.15 -32.40 -8.12
N GLU A 155 -46.81 -32.98 -6.97
CA GLU A 155 -47.66 -33.90 -6.21
C GLU A 155 -48.59 -33.17 -5.21
N ASP A 156 -48.71 -31.84 -5.31
CA ASP A 156 -49.52 -30.97 -4.45
C ASP A 156 -49.16 -31.04 -2.94
N ILE A 157 -47.97 -31.55 -2.59
CA ILE A 157 -47.52 -31.69 -1.19
C ILE A 157 -47.05 -30.34 -0.62
N GLY A 158 -46.55 -29.45 -1.47
CA GLY A 158 -46.03 -28.14 -1.09
C GLY A 158 -44.64 -28.24 -0.45
N SER A 159 -43.61 -27.90 -1.22
CA SER A 159 -42.20 -27.91 -0.83
C SER A 159 -41.86 -26.93 0.31
N SER A 160 -42.75 -25.98 0.61
CA SER A 160 -42.62 -25.03 1.73
C SER A 160 -42.58 -25.71 3.10
N HIS A 161 -43.08 -26.95 3.22
CA HIS A 161 -43.06 -27.71 4.47
C HIS A 161 -41.67 -28.21 4.88
N PHE A 162 -40.68 -28.18 3.98
CA PHE A 162 -39.34 -28.76 4.20
C PHE A 162 -38.28 -27.73 4.64
N GLY A 163 -38.69 -26.50 4.94
CA GLY A 163 -37.84 -25.46 5.51
C GLY A 163 -37.34 -24.41 4.51
N ASN A 164 -36.30 -23.68 4.89
CA ASN A 164 -35.81 -22.53 4.12
C ASN A 164 -34.97 -22.95 2.92
N ARG A 165 -35.24 -22.33 1.77
CA ARG A 165 -34.38 -22.42 0.58
C ARG A 165 -33.26 -21.37 0.63
N ALA A 166 -32.18 -21.64 -0.09
CA ALA A 166 -31.04 -20.73 -0.23
C ALA A 166 -31.33 -19.56 -1.20
N HIS A 167 -32.36 -18.75 -0.92
CA HIS A 167 -32.84 -17.68 -1.81
C HIS A 167 -31.78 -16.65 -2.21
N PHE A 168 -30.71 -16.49 -1.42
CA PHE A 168 -29.58 -15.62 -1.76
C PHE A 168 -28.81 -16.07 -3.01
N LEU A 169 -28.98 -17.33 -3.45
CA LEU A 169 -28.43 -17.86 -4.69
C LEU A 169 -29.30 -17.55 -5.92
N GLY A 170 -30.46 -16.92 -5.73
CA GLY A 170 -31.44 -16.67 -6.78
C GLY A 170 -32.22 -17.94 -7.18
N ASP A 171 -32.89 -17.90 -8.33
CA ASP A 171 -33.51 -19.08 -8.92
C ASP A 171 -32.41 -20.02 -9.49
N ALA A 172 -32.54 -21.32 -9.25
CA ALA A 172 -31.64 -22.33 -9.82
C ALA A 172 -31.64 -22.34 -11.36
N ARG A 173 -32.72 -21.85 -11.98
CA ARG A 173 -32.90 -21.75 -13.44
C ARG A 173 -32.24 -20.51 -14.06
N ASP A 174 -31.99 -19.45 -13.28
CA ASP A 174 -31.38 -18.20 -13.78
C ASP A 174 -29.91 -18.36 -14.18
N GLY A 175 -29.27 -19.42 -13.68
CA GLY A 175 -27.91 -19.79 -14.04
C GLY A 175 -26.87 -18.76 -13.64
N HIS A 176 -27.09 -18.00 -12.56
CA HIS A 176 -26.14 -16.99 -12.07
C HIS A 176 -24.74 -17.56 -11.80
N ILE A 177 -24.68 -18.72 -11.14
CA ILE A 177 -23.42 -19.40 -10.85
C ILE A 177 -22.77 -19.88 -12.16
N ALA A 178 -23.54 -20.55 -13.02
CA ALA A 178 -23.05 -21.02 -14.32
C ALA A 178 -22.55 -19.87 -15.23
N ARG A 179 -23.21 -18.70 -15.18
CA ARG A 179 -22.80 -17.49 -15.90
C ARG A 179 -21.48 -16.96 -15.38
N TYR A 180 -21.34 -16.83 -14.07
CA TYR A 180 -20.09 -16.42 -13.44
C TYR A 180 -18.94 -17.37 -13.79
N LEU A 181 -19.15 -18.69 -13.68
CA LEU A 181 -18.15 -19.70 -14.03
C LEU A 181 -17.70 -19.56 -15.50
N ARG A 182 -18.62 -19.27 -16.42
CA ARG A 182 -18.31 -19.00 -17.83
C ARG A 182 -17.52 -17.71 -18.02
N GLU A 183 -17.90 -16.63 -17.34
CA GLU A 183 -17.21 -15.33 -17.41
C GLU A 183 -15.75 -15.42 -16.94
N VAL A 184 -15.48 -16.22 -15.91
CA VAL A 184 -14.11 -16.47 -15.42
C VAL A 184 -13.38 -17.56 -16.20
N GLY A 185 -13.99 -18.13 -17.26
CA GLY A 185 -13.40 -19.18 -18.09
C GLY A 185 -13.28 -20.54 -17.40
N HIS A 186 -13.96 -20.74 -16.28
CA HIS A 186 -14.03 -22.02 -15.59
C HIS A 186 -15.18 -22.85 -16.17
N ASN A 187 -14.87 -23.59 -17.23
CA ASN A 187 -15.79 -24.58 -17.76
C ASN A 187 -15.73 -25.82 -16.85
N ALA A 188 -16.78 -26.00 -16.04
CA ALA A 188 -17.04 -27.24 -15.32
C ALA A 188 -17.44 -28.37 -16.28
#